data_AF-A0A936FXD5-F1
#
_entry.id   AF-A0A936FXD5-F1
#
_cell.length_a   1.000
_cell.length_b   1.000
_cell.length_c   1.000
_cell.angle_alpha   90.00
_cell.angle_beta   90.00
_cell.angle_gamma   90.00
#
_symmetry.space_group_name_H-M   'P 1'
#
loop_
_entity.id
_entity.type
_entity.pdbx_description
1 polymer ?
#
loop_
_entity_poly.entity_id
_entity_poly.type
_entity_poly.pdbx_seq_one_letter_code
_entity_poly.pdbx_strand_id
1 'polypeptide(L)'
;MIGYDDGLSWNNDVYFFKSDKVIAKHKIFHRYGLELKHFKNELNETIIYYKVNYGSGTGIWWHQFNFYRYEKDELLPTLTEIENINLQFPWSIRAYRIETTILDMIPLKIKFVFNNQFTDTLGNQIDFINDSTEIKYKFDINKKIYEPQFRDIKLNELKLLTYFLADNELLFVNINYNLFKKELNSNDQVKRKAILDYLNELKNGLNRR
;
A
#
# COMPACT_ATOMS: atom_id res chain seq x y z
N MET A 1 -18.72 -20.47 12.40
CA MET A 1 -17.66 -20.80 11.44
C MET A 1 -18.36 -21.25 10.17
N ILE A 2 -18.50 -20.34 9.21
CA ILE A 2 -19.19 -20.60 7.93
C ILE A 2 -18.14 -20.31 6.86
N GLY A 3 -17.56 -21.38 6.32
CA GLY A 3 -16.72 -21.30 5.13
C GLY A 3 -17.64 -21.17 3.91
N TYR A 4 -17.42 -20.12 3.14
CA TYR A 4 -17.91 -19.99 1.77
C TYR A 4 -16.68 -20.07 0.88
N ASP A 5 -16.49 -21.24 0.26
CA ASP A 5 -15.55 -21.46 -0.84
C ASP A 5 -16.39 -21.61 -2.11
N ASP A 6 -16.64 -20.48 -2.79
CA ASP A 6 -17.33 -20.44 -4.08
C ASP A 6 -16.29 -20.32 -5.21
N GLY A 7 -15.60 -21.41 -5.51
CA GLY A 7 -15.50 -21.92 -6.88
C GLY A 7 -14.89 -21.05 -8.00
N LEU A 8 -14.12 -20.00 -7.71
CA LEU A 8 -13.27 -19.28 -8.68
C LEU A 8 -11.94 -18.94 -8.01
N SER A 9 -10.99 -19.88 -7.99
CA SER A 9 -9.67 -19.52 -7.50
C SER A 9 -9.06 -18.49 -8.46
N TRP A 10 -8.98 -17.20 -8.07
CA TRP A 10 -8.26 -16.17 -8.84
C TRP A 10 -6.73 -16.38 -8.79
N ASN A 11 -6.31 -17.61 -8.50
CA ASN A 11 -4.93 -18.09 -8.56
C ASN A 11 -4.56 -18.30 -10.02
N ASN A 12 -3.51 -17.60 -10.45
CA ASN A 12 -2.98 -17.70 -11.79
C ASN A 12 -1.49 -18.06 -11.71
N ASP A 13 -1.01 -18.84 -12.66
CA ASP A 13 0.41 -19.08 -12.87
C ASP A 13 0.91 -18.17 -14.00
N VAL A 14 1.93 -17.36 -13.72
CA VAL A 14 2.63 -16.54 -14.72
C VAL A 14 3.96 -17.18 -15.03
N TYR A 15 4.17 -17.52 -16.29
CA TYR A 15 5.41 -18.11 -16.77
C TYR A 15 6.23 -17.09 -17.53
N PHE A 16 7.51 -16.98 -17.18
CA PHE A 16 8.48 -16.17 -17.89
C PHE A 16 9.39 -17.09 -18.70
N PHE A 17 9.54 -16.77 -19.98
CA PHE A 17 10.32 -17.55 -20.92
C PHE A 17 11.54 -16.78 -21.41
N LYS A 18 12.62 -17.51 -21.63
CA LYS A 18 13.76 -17.09 -22.43
C LYS A 18 13.93 -18.11 -23.55
N SER A 19 13.61 -17.71 -24.78
CA SER A 19 13.51 -18.63 -25.91
C SER A 19 12.54 -19.78 -25.59
N ASP A 20 13.00 -21.02 -25.55
CA ASP A 20 12.25 -22.24 -25.27
C ASP A 20 12.28 -22.68 -23.80
N LYS A 21 12.98 -21.94 -22.93
CA LYS A 21 13.15 -22.28 -21.51
C LYS A 21 12.29 -21.41 -20.61
N VAL A 22 11.57 -22.03 -19.67
CA VAL A 22 10.95 -21.33 -18.53
C VAL A 22 12.05 -20.91 -17.55
N ILE A 23 12.10 -19.62 -17.23
CA ILE A 23 13.09 -19.03 -16.31
C ILE A 23 12.49 -18.63 -14.96
N ALA A 24 11.18 -18.39 -14.91
CA ALA A 24 10.46 -18.12 -13.66
C ALA A 24 9.00 -18.52 -13.78
N LYS A 25 8.42 -18.93 -12.65
CA LYS A 25 7.00 -19.21 -12.49
C LYS A 25 6.52 -18.49 -11.24
N HIS A 26 5.56 -17.59 -11.39
CA HIS A 26 4.95 -16.89 -10.26
C HIS A 26 3.52 -17.38 -10.05
N LYS A 27 3.20 -17.78 -8.81
CA LYS A 27 1.82 -17.98 -8.38
C LYS A 27 1.30 -16.64 -7.90
N ILE A 28 0.31 -16.10 -8.59
CA ILE A 28 -0.28 -14.80 -8.27
C ILE A 28 -1.77 -14.93 -8.06
N PHE A 29 -2.34 -13.98 -7.34
CA PHE A 29 -3.79 -13.83 -7.25
C PHE A 29 -4.18 -12.59 -8.05
N HIS A 30 -5.08 -12.75 -9.03
CA HIS A 30 -5.51 -11.65 -9.88
C HIS A 30 -6.92 -11.89 -10.41
N ARG A 31 -7.88 -11.09 -9.95
CA ARG A 31 -9.31 -11.26 -10.27
C ARG A 31 -9.67 -10.79 -11.68
N TYR A 32 -8.94 -9.82 -12.23
CA TYR A 32 -9.34 -9.07 -13.43
C TYR A 32 -8.39 -9.23 -14.63
N GLY A 33 -7.61 -10.33 -14.67
CA GLY A 33 -6.62 -10.58 -15.72
C GLY A 33 -5.30 -9.79 -15.55
N LEU A 34 -4.17 -10.41 -15.88
CA LEU A 34 -2.85 -9.84 -15.66
C LEU A 34 -2.47 -8.83 -16.75
N GLU A 35 -2.18 -7.59 -16.38
CA GLU A 35 -1.56 -6.61 -17.26
C GLU A 35 -0.06 -6.51 -16.94
N LEU A 36 0.77 -7.10 -17.80
CA LEU A 36 2.23 -7.03 -17.69
C LEU A 36 2.75 -5.82 -18.49
N LYS A 37 3.52 -4.98 -17.81
CA LYS A 37 4.17 -3.79 -18.38
C LYS A 37 5.69 -3.91 -18.26
N HIS A 38 6.40 -3.13 -19.07
CA HIS A 38 7.85 -3.08 -19.00
C HIS A 38 8.38 -1.71 -19.40
N PHE A 39 9.61 -1.42 -18.98
CA PHE A 39 10.36 -0.24 -19.37
C PHE A 39 11.86 -0.51 -19.31
N LYS A 40 12.65 0.41 -19.86
CA LYS A 40 14.12 0.42 -19.73
C LYS A 40 14.51 1.35 -18.59
N ASN A 41 15.31 0.89 -17.64
CA ASN A 41 15.81 1.78 -16.58
C ASN A 41 16.93 2.71 -17.10
N GLU A 42 17.48 3.55 -16.23
CA GLU A 42 18.60 4.48 -16.55
C GLU A 42 19.88 3.75 -17.04
N LEU A 43 19.97 2.43 -16.86
CA LEU A 43 21.08 1.57 -17.30
C LEU A 43 20.73 0.72 -18.53
N ASN A 44 19.58 0.97 -19.17
CA ASN A 44 19.05 0.21 -20.31
C ASN A 44 18.70 -1.28 -19.99
N GLU A 45 18.53 -1.62 -18.71
CA GLU A 45 18.04 -2.91 -18.28
C GLU A 45 16.51 -2.97 -18.43
N THR A 46 15.98 -4.13 -18.83
CA THR A 46 14.53 -4.33 -18.90
C THR A 46 13.99 -4.58 -17.50
N ILE A 47 13.11 -3.68 -17.06
CA ILE A 47 12.29 -3.85 -15.86
C ILE A 47 10.89 -4.22 -16.32
N ILE A 48 10.38 -5.33 -15.82
CA ILE A 48 8.98 -5.71 -15.98
C ILE A 48 8.24 -5.41 -14.69
N TYR A 49 6.95 -5.13 -14.77
CA TYR A 49 6.12 -5.04 -13.58
C TYR A 49 4.68 -5.38 -13.90
N TYR A 50 3.96 -5.82 -12.87
CA TYR A 50 2.55 -6.13 -12.96
C TYR A 50 1.90 -5.99 -11.58
N LYS A 51 0.57 -5.92 -11.57
CA LYS A 51 -0.22 -5.82 -10.34
C LYS A 51 -0.50 -7.20 -9.77
N VAL A 52 -0.53 -7.31 -8.44
CA VAL A 52 -0.96 -8.52 -7.72
C VAL A 52 -2.00 -8.14 -6.69
N ASN A 53 -3.05 -8.95 -6.58
CA ASN A 53 -4.09 -8.79 -5.58
C ASN A 53 -3.68 -9.56 -4.31
N TYR A 54 -3.52 -8.86 -3.20
CA TYR A 54 -3.26 -9.46 -1.89
C TYR A 54 -4.54 -9.56 -1.04
N GLY A 55 -5.54 -8.76 -1.36
CA GLY A 55 -6.87 -8.83 -0.77
C GLY A 55 -7.90 -8.22 -1.72
N SER A 56 -9.02 -8.89 -1.91
CA SER A 56 -10.14 -8.33 -2.65
C SER A 56 -11.46 -8.90 -2.15
N GLY A 57 -12.44 -8.04 -1.90
CA GLY A 57 -13.77 -8.39 -1.39
C GLY A 57 -14.71 -7.19 -1.43
N THR A 58 -15.90 -7.32 -0.86
CA THR A 58 -16.83 -6.19 -0.73
C THR A 58 -16.15 -5.10 0.10
N GLY A 59 -15.76 -4.00 -0.55
CA GLY A 59 -15.19 -2.80 0.08
C GLY A 59 -13.74 -2.90 0.60
N ILE A 60 -13.03 -4.00 0.36
CA ILE A 60 -11.59 -4.12 0.66
C ILE A 60 -10.84 -4.45 -0.63
N TRP A 61 -9.83 -3.65 -0.93
CA TRP A 61 -8.92 -3.79 -2.06
C TRP A 61 -7.51 -3.62 -1.53
N TRP A 62 -6.65 -4.57 -1.86
CA TRP A 62 -5.22 -4.48 -1.65
C TRP A 62 -4.52 -4.99 -2.89
N HIS A 63 -4.02 -4.07 -3.70
CA HIS A 63 -3.17 -4.37 -4.84
C HIS A 63 -1.78 -3.77 -4.64
N GLN A 64 -0.78 -4.48 -5.14
CA GLN A 64 0.61 -4.02 -5.16
C GLN A 64 1.18 -4.12 -6.57
N PHE A 65 2.02 -3.16 -6.93
CA PHE A 65 2.94 -3.31 -8.05
C PHE A 65 4.13 -4.15 -7.61
N ASN A 66 4.42 -5.21 -8.37
CA ASN A 66 5.64 -5.99 -8.22
C ASN A 66 6.51 -5.80 -9.46
N PHE A 67 7.71 -5.25 -9.25
CA PHE A 67 8.69 -4.97 -10.28
C PHE A 67 9.82 -6.00 -10.22
N TYR A 68 10.24 -6.44 -11.40
CA TYR A 68 11.31 -7.41 -11.55
C TYR A 68 12.28 -6.98 -12.64
N ARG A 69 13.55 -7.27 -12.40
CA ARG A 69 14.64 -7.09 -13.35
C ARG A 69 14.98 -8.43 -13.98
N TYR A 70 15.24 -8.39 -15.27
CA TYR A 70 15.79 -9.53 -15.99
C TYR A 70 17.32 -9.60 -15.82
N GLU A 71 17.84 -10.67 -15.21
CA GLU A 71 19.30 -10.89 -15.11
C GLU A 71 19.67 -12.28 -15.63
N LYS A 72 20.36 -12.32 -16.77
CA LYS A 72 20.79 -13.56 -17.44
C LYS A 72 19.63 -14.54 -17.72
N ASP A 73 19.39 -15.47 -16.81
CA ASP A 73 18.38 -16.53 -16.90
C ASP A 73 17.42 -16.49 -15.69
N GLU A 74 17.39 -15.37 -14.97
CA GLU A 74 16.60 -15.21 -13.75
C GLU A 74 15.78 -13.91 -13.80
N LEU A 75 14.67 -13.95 -13.07
CA LEU A 75 13.80 -12.82 -12.82
C LEU A 75 13.91 -12.44 -11.34
N LEU A 76 14.49 -11.28 -11.05
CA LEU A 76 14.82 -10.88 -9.69
C LEU A 76 13.97 -9.68 -9.26
N PRO A 77 13.35 -9.70 -8.06
CA PRO A 77 12.56 -8.58 -7.57
C PRO A 77 13.44 -7.34 -7.39
N THR A 78 12.92 -6.18 -7.81
CA THR A 78 13.64 -4.89 -7.72
C THR A 78 12.86 -3.82 -6.97
N LEU A 79 11.54 -3.96 -6.88
CA LEU A 79 10.67 -3.07 -6.12
C LEU A 79 9.33 -3.77 -5.88
N THR A 80 8.75 -3.55 -4.70
CA THR A 80 7.34 -3.79 -4.43
C THR A 80 6.76 -2.50 -3.90
N GLU A 81 5.63 -2.07 -4.44
CA GLU A 81 5.00 -0.83 -4.03
C GLU A 81 3.48 -0.95 -4.00
N ILE A 82 2.83 -0.18 -3.14
CA ILE A 82 1.37 -0.14 -3.08
C ILE A 82 0.82 0.36 -4.40
N GLU A 83 -0.21 -0.30 -4.94
CA GLU A 83 -1.04 0.26 -6.02
C GLU A 83 -2.30 0.87 -5.41
N ASN A 84 -3.01 0.09 -4.61
CA ASN A 84 -4.05 0.59 -3.74
C ASN A 84 -4.18 -0.26 -2.47
N ILE A 85 -4.58 0.38 -1.38
CA ILE A 85 -5.09 -0.31 -0.19
C ILE A 85 -6.24 0.52 0.34
N ASN A 86 -7.36 -0.11 0.69
CA ASN A 86 -8.39 0.54 1.48
C ASN A 86 -8.95 -0.38 2.57
N LEU A 87 -9.40 0.26 3.65
CA LEU A 87 -10.20 -0.36 4.69
C LEU A 87 -11.19 0.67 5.20
N GLN A 88 -12.43 0.27 5.44
CA GLN A 88 -13.53 1.17 5.82
C GLN A 88 -14.18 0.71 7.12
N PHE A 89 -14.86 1.65 7.79
CA PHE A 89 -15.78 1.33 8.87
C PHE A 89 -16.96 0.49 8.36
N PRO A 90 -17.46 -0.52 9.11
CA PRO A 90 -17.08 -0.91 10.47
C PRO A 90 -15.99 -2.00 10.54
N TRP A 91 -15.27 -2.30 9.46
CA TRP A 91 -14.26 -3.37 9.45
C TRP A 91 -12.95 -2.98 10.13
N SER A 92 -12.76 -1.69 10.43
CA SER A 92 -11.70 -1.17 11.27
C SER A 92 -12.19 0.03 12.07
N ILE A 93 -11.50 0.30 13.18
CA ILE A 93 -11.68 1.50 14.00
C ILE A 93 -11.19 2.78 13.29
N ARG A 94 -10.33 2.62 12.26
CA ARG A 94 -9.83 3.67 11.37
C ARG A 94 -10.19 3.30 9.93
N ALA A 95 -10.81 4.23 9.22
CA ALA A 95 -10.96 4.12 7.77
C ALA A 95 -9.70 4.71 7.11
N TYR A 96 -9.18 4.06 6.08
CA TYR A 96 -8.05 4.59 5.34
C TYR A 96 -8.07 4.13 3.89
N ARG A 97 -7.43 4.92 3.03
CA ARG A 97 -7.21 4.60 1.63
C ARG A 97 -5.86 5.15 1.20
N ILE A 98 -5.11 4.40 0.43
CA ILE A 98 -3.92 4.85 -0.27
C ILE A 98 -3.96 4.33 -1.69
N GLU A 99 -3.62 5.17 -2.65
CA GLU A 99 -3.61 4.84 -4.07
C GLU A 99 -2.41 5.45 -4.74
N THR A 100 -1.92 4.78 -5.77
CA THR A 100 -0.73 5.22 -6.48
C THR A 100 -0.90 5.28 -7.98
N THR A 101 -0.17 6.22 -8.58
CA THR A 101 -0.07 6.40 -10.02
C THR A 101 1.39 6.51 -10.42
N ILE A 102 1.85 5.63 -11.31
CA ILE A 102 3.16 5.76 -11.94
C ILE A 102 3.11 6.98 -12.88
N LEU A 103 3.91 8.01 -12.58
CA LEU A 103 3.98 9.26 -13.35
C LEU A 103 5.04 9.21 -14.45
N ASP A 104 6.16 8.54 -14.17
CA ASP A 104 7.33 8.49 -15.02
C ASP A 104 8.06 7.16 -14.75
N MET A 105 8.78 6.66 -15.75
CA MET A 105 9.54 5.41 -15.68
C MET A 105 11.06 5.65 -15.72
N ILE A 106 11.51 6.83 -16.17
CA ILE A 106 12.94 7.17 -16.32
C ILE A 106 13.17 8.65 -15.95
N PRO A 107 13.41 8.97 -14.67
CA PRO A 107 13.46 8.07 -13.52
C PRO A 107 12.06 7.59 -13.11
N LEU A 108 11.98 6.45 -12.42
CA LEU A 108 10.72 5.96 -11.85
C LEU A 108 10.17 6.97 -10.83
N LYS A 109 8.96 7.46 -11.06
CA LYS A 109 8.23 8.36 -10.16
C LYS A 109 6.83 7.81 -9.92
N ILE A 110 6.45 7.74 -8.65
CA ILE A 110 5.13 7.27 -8.23
C ILE A 110 4.48 8.34 -7.36
N LYS A 111 3.28 8.75 -7.73
CA LYS A 111 2.43 9.62 -6.92
C LYS A 111 1.59 8.78 -5.99
N PHE A 112 1.55 9.15 -4.72
CA PHE A 112 0.70 8.56 -3.70
C PHE A 112 -0.37 9.57 -3.31
N VAL A 113 -1.62 9.14 -3.30
CA VAL A 113 -2.76 9.88 -2.72
C VAL A 113 -3.26 9.05 -1.56
N PHE A 114 -3.32 9.63 -0.36
CA PHE A 114 -3.61 8.87 0.84
C PHE A 114 -4.48 9.65 1.82
N ASN A 115 -5.39 8.92 2.46
CA ASN A 115 -6.37 9.43 3.37
C ASN A 115 -6.53 8.50 4.58
N ASN A 116 -6.74 9.09 5.76
CA ASN A 116 -7.15 8.41 6.98
C ASN A 116 -8.30 9.19 7.61
N GLN A 117 -9.33 8.48 8.06
CA GLN A 117 -10.52 9.04 8.68
C GLN A 117 -10.84 8.30 9.96
N PHE A 118 -11.43 9.02 10.90
CA PHE A 118 -12.04 8.45 12.10
C PHE A 118 -13.55 8.56 12.00
N THR A 119 -14.25 7.60 12.59
CA THR A 119 -15.71 7.61 12.62
C THR A 119 -16.18 8.32 13.90
N ASP A 120 -17.06 9.31 13.78
CA ASP A 120 -17.68 9.96 14.93
C ASP A 120 -18.83 9.12 15.53
N THR A 121 -19.40 9.57 16.64
CA THR A 121 -20.53 8.88 17.30
C THR A 121 -21.81 8.77 16.47
N LEU A 122 -21.91 9.52 15.36
CA LEU A 122 -23.04 9.49 14.43
C LEU A 122 -22.75 8.64 13.18
N GLY A 123 -21.55 8.06 13.09
CA GLY A 123 -21.12 7.27 11.93
C GLY A 123 -20.50 8.11 10.80
N ASN A 124 -20.28 9.41 10.99
CA ASN A 124 -19.66 10.26 9.97
C ASN A 124 -18.16 10.01 9.92
N GLN A 125 -17.59 10.01 8.70
CA GLN A 125 -16.15 9.95 8.51
C GLN A 125 -15.53 11.35 8.62
N ILE A 126 -14.60 11.51 9.56
CA ILE A 126 -13.89 12.75 9.83
C ILE A 126 -12.43 12.60 9.37
N ASP A 127 -12.03 13.41 8.39
CA ASP A 127 -10.68 13.40 7.84
C ASP A 127 -9.63 13.74 8.91
N PHE A 128 -8.67 12.84 9.09
CA PHE A 128 -7.47 13.06 9.91
C PHE A 128 -6.26 13.37 9.04
N ILE A 129 -6.06 12.61 7.97
CA ILE A 129 -5.04 12.82 6.95
C ILE A 129 -5.74 12.77 5.59
N ASN A 130 -5.46 13.73 4.71
CA ASN A 130 -5.92 13.73 3.33
C ASN A 130 -4.90 14.51 2.50
N ASP A 131 -3.94 13.81 1.92
CA ASP A 131 -2.79 14.44 1.26
C ASP A 131 -2.29 13.58 0.09
N SER A 132 -1.31 14.11 -0.64
CA SER A 132 -0.57 13.39 -1.66
C SER A 132 0.90 13.75 -1.65
N THR A 133 1.73 12.84 -2.16
CA THR A 133 3.15 13.10 -2.37
C THR A 133 3.64 12.37 -3.61
N GLU A 134 4.78 12.81 -4.15
CA GLU A 134 5.47 12.13 -5.25
C GLU A 134 6.79 11.59 -4.74
N ILE A 135 7.02 10.29 -4.94
CA ILE A 135 8.27 9.65 -4.58
C ILE A 135 9.02 9.33 -5.88
N LYS A 136 10.24 9.86 -5.97
CA LYS A 136 11.20 9.46 -7.00
C LYS A 136 11.97 8.25 -6.49
N TYR A 137 12.14 7.24 -7.33
CA TYR A 137 12.92 6.06 -7.02
C TYR A 137 14.25 6.12 -7.75
N LYS A 138 15.34 5.89 -7.03
CA LYS A 138 16.68 5.80 -7.59
C LYS A 138 17.06 4.33 -7.67
N PHE A 139 17.53 3.87 -8.82
CA PHE A 139 18.07 2.52 -8.92
C PHE A 139 19.45 2.47 -8.25
N ASP A 140 19.59 1.66 -7.20
CA ASP A 140 20.88 1.37 -6.57
C ASP A 140 21.58 0.28 -7.38
N ILE A 141 22.70 0.63 -8.02
CA ILE A 141 23.47 -0.27 -8.90
C ILE A 141 24.07 -1.45 -8.12
N ASN A 142 24.44 -1.24 -6.86
CA ASN A 142 25.09 -2.25 -6.05
C ASN A 142 24.06 -3.26 -5.50
N LYS A 143 22.93 -2.75 -5.01
CA LYS A 143 21.84 -3.58 -4.48
C LYS A 143 20.94 -4.14 -5.58
N LYS A 144 20.97 -3.53 -6.76
CA LYS A 144 20.13 -3.84 -7.93
C LYS A 144 18.62 -3.74 -7.64
N ILE A 145 18.23 -2.78 -6.79
CA ILE A 145 16.85 -2.48 -6.41
C ILE A 145 16.56 -0.99 -6.60
N TYR A 146 15.29 -0.62 -6.69
CA TYR A 146 14.86 0.77 -6.60
C TYR A 146 14.69 1.20 -5.15
N GLU A 147 15.37 2.28 -4.77
CA GLU A 147 15.27 2.88 -3.46
C GLU A 147 14.41 4.17 -3.50
N PRO A 148 13.36 4.27 -2.68
CA PRO A 148 12.56 5.47 -2.59
C PRO A 148 13.38 6.64 -2.05
N GLN A 149 13.29 7.79 -2.71
CA GLN A 149 13.92 9.03 -2.26
C GLN A 149 12.87 9.88 -1.56
N PHE A 150 12.71 9.66 -0.25
CA PHE A 150 11.79 10.45 0.58
C PHE A 150 12.34 11.87 0.77
N ARG A 151 11.93 12.79 -0.11
CA ARG A 151 12.32 14.21 -0.05
C ARG A 151 11.28 15.06 0.67
N ASP A 152 10.03 14.60 0.76
CA ASP A 152 8.94 15.27 1.46
C ASP A 152 8.41 14.42 2.63
N ILE A 153 8.37 15.00 3.83
CA ILE A 153 7.95 14.35 5.09
C ILE A 153 6.47 13.93 5.14
N LYS A 154 5.68 14.26 4.11
CA LYS A 154 4.23 13.95 4.07
C LYS A 154 3.99 12.45 4.12
N LEU A 155 4.76 11.67 3.34
CA LEU A 155 4.80 10.22 3.38
C LEU A 155 6.28 9.78 3.38
N ASN A 156 6.67 9.06 4.42
CA ASN A 156 7.99 8.42 4.51
C ASN A 156 7.81 6.90 4.66
N GLU A 157 8.92 6.16 4.71
CA GLU A 157 8.91 4.70 4.83
C GLU A 157 8.03 4.20 5.98
N LEU A 158 8.17 4.81 7.16
CA LEU A 158 7.40 4.43 8.34
C LEU A 158 5.90 4.71 8.13
N LYS A 159 5.52 5.87 7.60
CA LYS A 159 4.12 6.17 7.30
C LYS A 159 3.54 5.23 6.25
N LEU A 160 4.30 4.89 5.22
CA LEU A 160 3.91 3.90 4.22
C LEU A 160 3.69 2.53 4.85
N LEU A 161 4.57 2.12 5.78
CA LEU A 161 4.46 0.88 6.53
C LEU A 161 3.14 0.76 7.32
N THR A 162 2.53 1.86 7.75
CA THR A 162 1.21 1.84 8.43
C THR A 162 0.07 1.33 7.56
N TYR A 163 0.23 1.33 6.23
CA TYR A 163 -0.73 0.77 5.29
C TYR A 163 -0.46 -0.72 5.01
N PHE A 164 0.80 -1.15 5.08
CA PHE A 164 1.18 -2.57 4.98
C PHE A 164 0.85 -3.34 6.27
N LEU A 165 1.06 -2.73 7.44
CA LEU A 165 0.79 -3.28 8.77
C LEU A 165 -0.49 -2.68 9.34
N ALA A 166 -1.59 -2.83 8.59
CA ALA A 166 -2.87 -2.19 8.88
C ALA A 166 -3.49 -2.56 10.24
N ASP A 167 -3.16 -3.73 10.78
CA ASP A 167 -3.61 -4.22 12.08
C ASP A 167 -2.83 -3.62 13.26
N ASN A 168 -1.72 -2.93 12.99
CA ASN A 168 -0.87 -2.30 13.98
C ASN A 168 -1.22 -0.81 14.18
N GLU A 169 -2.37 -0.57 14.81
CA GLU A 169 -2.85 0.79 15.09
C GLU A 169 -1.92 1.57 16.04
N LEU A 170 -1.15 0.88 16.91
CA LEU A 170 -0.13 1.52 17.75
C LEU A 170 1.02 2.12 16.92
N LEU A 171 1.45 1.43 15.85
CA LEU A 171 2.43 1.96 14.91
C LEU A 171 1.90 3.24 14.24
N PHE A 172 0.63 3.22 13.80
CA PHE A 172 -0.02 4.38 13.21
C PHE A 172 -0.08 5.58 14.17
N VAL A 173 -0.48 5.36 15.42
CA VAL A 173 -0.50 6.39 16.46
C VAL A 173 0.90 6.95 16.71
N ASN A 174 1.90 6.09 16.88
CA ASN A 174 3.27 6.49 17.19
C ASN A 174 3.88 7.35 16.07
N ILE A 175 3.75 6.92 14.82
CA ILE A 175 4.31 7.64 13.66
C ILE A 175 3.63 9.00 13.45
N ASN A 176 2.34 9.10 13.78
CA ASN A 176 1.56 10.33 13.62
C ASN A 176 1.40 11.11 14.92
N TYR A 177 2.18 10.81 15.97
CA TYR A 177 2.01 11.38 17.31
C TYR A 177 1.94 12.92 17.32
N ASN A 178 2.81 13.58 16.57
CA ASN A 178 2.83 15.04 16.49
C ASN A 178 1.54 15.60 15.86
N LEU A 179 0.97 14.90 14.88
CA LEU A 179 -0.32 15.28 14.27
C LEU A 179 -1.46 15.06 15.25
N PHE A 180 -1.51 13.90 15.94
CA PHE A 180 -2.48 13.66 17.00
C PHE A 180 -2.44 14.76 18.07
N LYS A 181 -1.25 15.10 18.57
CA LYS A 181 -1.06 16.16 19.56
C LYS A 181 -1.55 17.52 19.03
N LYS A 182 -1.28 17.85 17.78
CA LYS A 182 -1.73 19.10 17.16
C LYS A 182 -3.27 19.14 17.05
N GLU A 183 -3.88 18.12 16.47
CA GLU A 183 -5.33 18.09 16.22
C GLU A 183 -6.14 17.99 17.52
N LEU A 184 -5.65 17.28 18.54
CA LEU A 184 -6.25 17.24 19.87
C LEU A 184 -6.28 18.61 20.58
N ASN A 185 -5.31 19.47 20.29
CA ASN A 185 -5.23 20.84 20.82
C ASN A 185 -5.87 21.88 19.89
N SER A 186 -6.50 21.45 18.79
CA SER A 186 -7.19 22.35 17.86
C SER A 186 -8.57 22.76 18.37
N ASN A 187 -9.13 23.81 17.78
CA ASN A 187 -10.51 24.26 18.05
C ASN A 187 -11.58 23.43 17.32
N ASP A 188 -11.18 22.46 16.48
CA ASP A 188 -12.10 21.57 15.78
C ASP A 188 -12.64 20.51 16.75
N GLN A 189 -13.80 20.82 17.35
CA GLN A 189 -14.42 19.94 18.34
C GLN A 189 -14.85 18.59 17.77
N VAL A 190 -15.27 18.56 16.50
CA VAL A 190 -15.74 17.34 15.83
C VAL A 190 -14.55 16.41 15.62
N LYS A 191 -13.47 16.90 15.04
CA LYS A 191 -12.25 16.12 14.83
C LYS A 191 -11.62 15.68 16.15
N ARG A 192 -11.52 16.58 17.14
CA ARG A 192 -10.99 16.23 18.46
C ARG A 192 -11.79 15.09 19.09
N LYS A 193 -13.12 15.14 19.02
CA LYS A 193 -13.98 14.08 19.55
C LYS A 193 -13.75 12.75 18.81
N ALA A 194 -13.74 12.76 17.47
CA ALA A 194 -13.49 11.56 16.68
C ALA A 194 -12.12 10.92 16.98
N ILE A 195 -11.07 11.73 17.20
CA ILE A 195 -9.75 11.25 17.63
C ILE A 195 -9.84 10.57 19.01
N LEU A 196 -10.52 11.20 19.98
CA LEU A 196 -10.66 10.63 21.33
C LEU A 196 -11.46 9.32 21.30
N ASP A 197 -12.51 9.25 20.50
CA ASP A 197 -13.32 8.04 20.32
C ASP A 197 -12.47 6.90 19.72
N TYR A 198 -11.68 7.19 18.67
CA TYR A 198 -10.71 6.24 18.11
C TYR A 198 -9.69 5.74 19.14
N LEU A 199 -9.07 6.65 19.91
CA LEU A 199 -8.07 6.29 20.91
C LEU A 199 -8.68 5.47 22.07
N ASN A 200 -9.92 5.78 22.46
CA ASN A 200 -10.66 5.01 23.46
C ASN A 200 -10.98 3.60 22.96
N GLU A 201 -11.42 3.45 21.71
CA GLU A 201 -11.70 2.15 21.13
C GLU A 201 -10.41 1.31 21.00
N LEU A 202 -9.31 1.92 20.56
CA LEU A 202 -7.99 1.27 20.54
C LEU A 202 -7.57 0.78 21.93
N LYS A 203 -7.69 1.64 22.95
CA LYS A 203 -7.38 1.30 24.35
C LYS A 203 -8.25 0.13 24.83
N ASN A 204 -9.54 0.17 24.57
CA ASN A 204 -10.47 -0.90 24.96
C ASN A 204 -10.14 -2.21 24.25
N GLY A 205 -9.80 -2.16 22.96
CA GLY A 205 -9.39 -3.32 22.17
C GLY A 205 -8.11 -3.97 22.69
N LEU A 206 -7.11 -3.17 23.10
CA LEU A 206 -5.87 -3.67 23.68
C LEU A 206 -6.09 -4.37 25.03
N ASN A 207 -7.06 -3.93 25.82
CA ASN A 207 -7.40 -4.55 27.12
C ASN A 207 -8.23 -5.84 26.99
N ARG A 208 -8.79 -6.13 25.81
CA ARG A 208 -9.60 -7.34 25.55
C ARG A 208 -8.76 -8.51 25.01
N ARG A 209 -7.51 -8.26 24.63
CA ARG A 209 -6.55 -9.28 24.16
C ARG A 209 -5.68 -9.76 25.32
#